data_AF-A0A950AE33-F1
#
_entry.id   AF-A0A950AE33-F1
#
_cell.length_a   1.000
_cell.length_b   1.000
_cell.length_c   1.000
_cell.angle_alpha   90.00
_cell.angle_beta   90.00
_cell.angle_gamma   90.00
#
_symmetry.space_group_name_H-M   'P 1'
#
loop_
_entity.id
_entity.type
_entity.pdbx_description
1 polymer ?
#
loop_
_entity_poly.entity_id
_entity_poly.type
_entity_poly.pdbx_seq_one_letter_code
_entity_poly.pdbx_strand_id
1 'polypeptide(L)'
;MLIILLIVVNVLFIADIVDRWYSAQLPAKIVVYGEDSGDLIAAPIVDPVNYRDIVETWVTWAARCILERNELGLKNEHVIPLLFDAISSRQVHDDFGKLKAQYAEKNMDSEVSVKSINAQPIAKGKIKARVVAEVVLDGAVNGEAIRDPHLITLDITMGRNPDLGRNKMYPLIVSAYSYLSDEQIADGLAEKK
;
A
#
# COMPACT_ATOMS: atom_id res chain seq x y z
N MET A 1 5.04 60.33 17.77
CA MET A 1 4.16 59.18 18.11
C MET A 1 3.60 58.51 16.85
N LEU A 2 2.99 59.26 15.92
CA LEU A 2 2.42 58.72 14.67
C LEU A 2 3.43 57.94 13.80
N ILE A 3 4.67 58.45 13.67
CA ILE A 3 5.72 57.83 12.85
C ILE A 3 6.13 56.45 13.40
N ILE A 4 6.23 56.33 14.72
CA ILE A 4 6.60 55.06 15.39
C ILE A 4 5.49 54.02 15.16
N LEU A 5 4.22 54.43 15.27
CA LEU A 5 3.07 53.56 15.00
C LEU A 5 3.10 53.03 13.55
N LEU A 6 3.43 53.89 12.59
CA LEU A 6 3.44 53.55 11.17
C LEU A 6 4.58 52.57 10.81
N ILE A 7 5.73 52.69 11.49
CA ILE A 7 6.84 51.74 11.38
C ILE A 7 6.45 50.38 11.97
N VAL A 8 5.86 50.35 13.17
CA VAL A 8 5.45 49.11 13.82
C VAL A 8 4.41 48.35 12.99
N VAL A 9 3.42 49.04 12.43
CA VAL A 9 2.40 48.41 11.57
C VAL A 9 3.02 47.84 10.28
N ASN A 10 3.96 48.54 9.65
CA ASN A 10 4.66 48.02 8.47
C ASN A 10 5.49 46.77 8.78
N VAL A 11 6.21 46.77 9.91
CA VAL A 11 7.02 45.61 10.31
C VAL A 11 6.14 44.39 10.58
N LEU A 12 5.01 44.58 11.27
CA LEU A 12 4.05 43.48 11.52
C LEU A 12 3.42 42.96 10.23
N PHE A 13 3.09 43.84 9.29
CA PHE A 13 2.52 43.45 8.00
C PHE A 13 3.51 42.67 7.13
N ILE A 14 4.77 43.11 7.09
CA ILE A 14 5.84 42.38 6.39
C ILE A 14 6.10 41.02 7.06
N ALA A 15 6.09 40.96 8.39
CA ALA A 15 6.26 39.70 9.11
C ALA A 15 5.14 38.68 8.81
N ASP A 16 3.86 39.11 8.78
CA ASP A 16 2.73 38.23 8.43
C ASP A 16 2.83 37.75 6.97
N ILE A 17 3.24 38.61 6.03
CA ILE A 17 3.46 38.21 4.64
C ILE A 17 4.59 37.18 4.52
N VAL A 18 5.71 37.40 5.21
CA VAL A 18 6.85 36.48 5.20
C VAL A 18 6.47 35.15 5.85
N ASP A 19 5.75 35.17 6.98
CA ASP A 19 5.30 33.96 7.66
C ASP A 19 4.31 33.15 6.83
N ARG A 20 3.35 33.82 6.16
CA ARG A 20 2.43 33.17 5.22
C ARG A 20 3.13 32.65 3.97
N TRP A 21 4.11 33.39 3.44
CA TRP A 21 4.90 32.94 2.29
C TRP A 21 5.75 31.72 2.65
N TYR A 22 6.39 31.74 3.81
CA TYR A 22 7.16 30.62 4.35
C TYR A 22 6.26 29.42 4.64
N SER A 23 5.11 29.64 5.27
CA SER A 23 4.12 28.60 5.55
C SER A 23 3.46 28.04 4.28
N ALA A 24 3.31 28.85 3.22
CA ALA A 24 2.87 28.39 1.91
C ALA A 24 3.96 27.60 1.16
N GLN A 25 5.23 27.79 1.51
CA GLN A 25 6.34 26.96 1.03
C GLN A 25 6.52 25.68 1.85
N LEU A 26 5.94 25.57 3.05
CA LEU A 26 5.86 24.30 3.75
C LEU A 26 4.97 23.37 2.92
N PRO A 27 5.49 22.22 2.47
CA PRO A 27 4.72 21.33 1.61
C PRO A 27 3.49 20.83 2.38
N ALA A 28 2.30 20.97 1.79
CA ALA A 28 1.11 20.35 2.36
C ALA A 28 1.36 18.84 2.52
N LYS A 29 0.88 18.31 3.65
CA LYS A 29 1.19 16.94 4.07
C LYS A 29 0.04 16.03 3.67
N ILE A 30 0.29 15.03 2.83
CA ILE A 30 -0.61 13.89 2.63
C ILE A 30 -0.41 12.98 3.84
N VAL A 31 -1.49 12.73 4.58
CA VAL A 31 -1.46 11.85 5.74
C VAL A 31 -2.09 10.52 5.33
N VAL A 32 -1.30 9.46 5.30
CA VAL A 32 -1.79 8.08 5.14
C VAL A 32 -1.92 7.46 6.52
N TYR A 33 -3.09 6.90 6.83
CA TYR A 33 -3.33 6.18 8.06
C TYR A 33 -3.02 4.71 7.86
N GLY A 34 -2.04 4.19 8.59
CA GLY A 34 -1.80 2.75 8.68
C GLY A 34 -2.66 2.16 9.81
N GLU A 35 -3.73 1.44 9.47
CA GLU A 35 -4.67 0.89 10.47
C GLU A 35 -4.02 -0.12 11.43
N ASP A 36 -3.04 -0.90 10.94
CA ASP A 36 -2.30 -1.90 11.74
C ASP A 36 -1.20 -1.29 12.62
N SER A 37 -0.60 -0.17 12.20
CA SER A 37 0.48 0.50 12.94
C SER A 37 -0.01 1.65 13.82
N GLY A 38 -1.20 2.20 13.54
CA GLY A 38 -1.68 3.46 14.11
C GLY A 38 -0.92 4.70 13.62
N ASP A 39 0.09 4.51 12.77
CA ASP A 39 0.99 5.56 12.30
C ASP A 39 0.37 6.43 11.19
N LEU A 40 0.63 7.74 11.30
CA LEU A 40 0.29 8.76 10.31
C LEU A 40 1.53 9.06 9.47
N ILE A 41 1.57 8.55 8.24
CA ILE A 41 2.65 8.85 7.30
C ILE A 41 2.33 10.19 6.64
N ALA A 42 3.01 11.24 7.08
CA ALA A 42 2.88 12.59 6.54
C ALA A 42 3.93 12.84 5.44
N ALA A 43 3.55 12.73 4.17
CA ALA A 43 4.43 13.02 3.04
C ALA A 43 4.17 14.42 2.46
N PRO A 44 5.20 15.15 2.01
CA PRO A 44 5.00 16.40 1.25
C PRO A 44 4.15 16.17 -0.01
N ILE A 45 3.57 17.20 -0.65
CA ILE A 45 2.82 17.15 -1.94
C ILE A 45 3.69 16.70 -3.15
N VAL A 46 4.77 15.98 -2.90
CA VAL A 46 5.55 15.29 -3.93
C VAL A 46 4.72 14.11 -4.43
N ASP A 47 4.96 13.69 -5.68
CA ASP A 47 4.33 12.50 -6.24
C ASP A 47 4.47 11.32 -5.27
N PRO A 48 3.37 10.73 -4.78
CA PRO A 48 3.40 9.61 -3.85
C PRO A 48 4.18 8.41 -4.39
N VAL A 49 4.31 8.34 -5.72
CA VAL A 49 5.13 7.36 -6.44
C VAL A 49 6.61 7.43 -6.03
N ASN A 50 7.10 8.61 -5.64
CA ASN A 50 8.50 8.84 -5.29
C ASN A 50 8.79 8.64 -3.80
N TYR A 51 7.77 8.40 -2.97
CA TYR A 51 7.94 8.26 -1.53
C TYR A 51 7.96 6.78 -1.14
N ARG A 52 9.18 6.27 -0.87
CA ARG A 52 9.41 4.84 -0.61
C ARG A 52 8.50 4.29 0.48
N ASP A 53 8.34 4.99 1.60
CA ASP A 53 7.58 4.46 2.73
C ASP A 53 6.09 4.32 2.38
N ILE A 54 5.51 5.28 1.63
CA ILE A 54 4.11 5.18 1.15
C ILE A 54 3.97 3.97 0.23
N VAL A 55 4.93 3.78 -0.68
CA VAL A 55 4.93 2.66 -1.62
C VAL A 55 5.04 1.34 -0.87
N GLU A 56 5.98 1.21 0.06
CA GLU A 56 6.18 -0.02 0.84
C GLU A 56 4.98 -0.34 1.72
N THR A 57 4.40 0.65 2.41
CA THR A 57 3.16 0.47 3.17
C THR A 57 2.04 -0.03 2.27
N TRP A 58 1.84 0.59 1.10
CA TRP A 58 0.80 0.17 0.17
C TRP A 58 0.98 -1.19 -0.46
N VAL A 59 2.22 -1.52 -0.79
CA VAL A 59 2.56 -2.84 -1.29
C VAL A 59 2.33 -3.90 -0.21
N THR A 60 2.65 -3.59 1.04
CA THR A 60 2.40 -4.49 2.18
C THR A 60 0.91 -4.75 2.36
N TRP A 61 0.11 -3.70 2.40
CA TRP A 61 -1.34 -3.83 2.51
C TRP A 61 -1.97 -4.56 1.32
N ALA A 62 -1.50 -4.29 0.10
CA ALA A 62 -1.94 -5.00 -1.09
C ALA A 62 -1.61 -6.50 -1.01
N ALA A 63 -0.39 -6.85 -0.60
CA ALA A 63 0.02 -8.24 -0.41
C ALA A 63 -0.84 -8.94 0.65
N ARG A 64 -1.13 -8.28 1.78
CA ARG A 64 -2.05 -8.79 2.81
C ARG A 64 -3.45 -9.02 2.27
N CYS A 65 -4.02 -8.06 1.55
CA CYS A 65 -5.35 -8.22 0.95
C CYS A 65 -5.44 -9.40 -0.03
N ILE A 66 -4.35 -9.68 -0.76
CA ILE A 66 -4.29 -10.78 -1.73
C ILE A 66 -4.14 -12.14 -1.02
N LEU A 67 -3.31 -12.20 0.02
CA LEU A 67 -2.81 -13.46 0.59
C LEU A 67 -3.45 -13.84 1.94
N GLU A 68 -3.90 -12.88 2.74
CA GLU A 68 -4.50 -13.13 4.07
C GLU A 68 -5.99 -13.47 3.97
N ARG A 69 -6.31 -14.68 4.42
CA ARG A 69 -7.60 -15.34 4.24
C ARG A 69 -7.88 -16.25 5.42
N ASN A 70 -9.15 -16.47 5.71
CA ASN A 70 -9.61 -17.42 6.71
C ASN A 70 -10.82 -18.21 6.18
N GLU A 71 -11.39 -19.07 7.02
CA GLU A 71 -12.56 -19.87 6.72
C GLU A 71 -13.81 -19.02 6.37
N LEU A 72 -13.87 -17.79 6.87
CA LEU A 72 -14.98 -16.86 6.63
C LEU A 72 -14.83 -16.10 5.30
N GLY A 73 -13.60 -15.81 4.87
CA GLY A 73 -13.37 -14.96 3.71
C GLY A 73 -11.96 -14.40 3.56
N LEU A 74 -11.90 -13.27 2.87
CA LEU A 74 -10.72 -12.41 2.80
C LEU A 74 -10.65 -11.60 4.09
N LYS A 75 -9.53 -11.64 4.83
CA LYS A 75 -9.41 -10.94 6.12
C LYS A 75 -9.60 -9.43 6.00
N ASN A 76 -9.07 -8.85 4.93
CA ASN A 76 -9.04 -7.41 4.70
C ASN A 76 -10.05 -6.96 3.63
N GLU A 77 -11.21 -7.63 3.53
CA GLU A 77 -12.21 -7.40 2.47
C GLU A 77 -12.64 -5.93 2.33
N HIS A 78 -12.81 -5.23 3.45
CA HIS A 78 -13.21 -3.82 3.49
C HIS A 78 -12.15 -2.86 2.93
N VAL A 79 -10.87 -3.27 2.92
CA VAL A 79 -9.75 -2.46 2.41
C VAL A 79 -9.57 -2.62 0.90
N ILE A 80 -9.98 -3.75 0.33
CA ILE A 80 -9.86 -4.05 -1.10
C ILE A 80 -10.41 -2.92 -2.00
N PRO A 81 -11.65 -2.41 -1.83
CA PRO A 81 -12.17 -1.34 -2.69
C PRO A 81 -11.47 0.01 -2.51
N LEU A 82 -10.65 0.17 -1.46
CA LEU A 82 -9.86 1.37 -1.21
C LEU A 82 -8.48 1.29 -1.88
N LEU A 83 -7.94 0.08 -1.97
CA LEU A 83 -6.60 -0.20 -2.46
C LEU A 83 -6.53 -0.65 -3.91
N PHE A 84 -7.57 -1.29 -4.43
CA PHE A 84 -7.57 -1.92 -5.74
C PHE A 84 -8.55 -1.22 -6.68
N ASP A 85 -8.21 -1.14 -7.95
CA ASP A 85 -9.18 -0.77 -8.97
C ASP A 85 -10.25 -1.87 -9.12
N ALA A 86 -11.36 -1.55 -9.80
CA ALA A 86 -12.49 -2.48 -9.90
C ALA A 86 -12.12 -3.83 -10.54
N ILE A 87 -11.15 -3.84 -11.46
CA ILE A 87 -10.70 -5.04 -12.16
C ILE A 87 -9.88 -5.92 -11.21
N SER A 88 -8.89 -5.33 -10.55
CA SER A 88 -7.99 -6.03 -9.64
C SER A 88 -8.72 -6.46 -8.37
N SER A 89 -9.66 -5.65 -7.87
CA SER A 89 -10.55 -6.01 -6.77
C SER A 89 -11.31 -7.29 -7.10
N ARG A 90 -11.95 -7.35 -8.27
CA ARG A 90 -12.64 -8.56 -8.73
C ARG A 90 -11.69 -9.76 -8.83
N GLN A 91 -10.48 -9.56 -9.33
CA GLN A 91 -9.48 -10.62 -9.42
C GLN A 91 -9.15 -11.22 -8.05
N VAL A 92 -9.00 -10.40 -6.99
CA VAL A 92 -8.77 -10.90 -5.62
C VAL A 92 -9.92 -11.79 -5.16
N HIS A 93 -11.16 -11.38 -5.38
CA HIS A 93 -12.34 -12.18 -5.03
C HIS A 93 -12.43 -13.48 -5.83
N ASP A 94 -12.16 -13.43 -7.14
CA ASP A 94 -12.19 -14.60 -8.02
C ASP A 94 -11.10 -15.62 -7.65
N ASP A 95 -9.90 -15.14 -7.29
CA ASP A 95 -8.79 -16.01 -6.86
C ASP A 95 -9.09 -16.69 -5.52
N PHE A 96 -9.69 -15.99 -4.56
CA PHE A 96 -10.15 -16.62 -3.33
C PHE A 96 -11.32 -17.57 -3.57
N GLY A 97 -12.24 -17.24 -4.49
CA GLY A 97 -13.38 -18.08 -4.83
C GLY A 97 -13.00 -19.51 -5.24
N LYS A 98 -11.83 -19.67 -5.88
CA LYS A 98 -11.26 -20.97 -6.27
C LYS A 98 -10.79 -21.82 -5.07
N LEU A 99 -10.44 -21.18 -3.96
CA LEU A 99 -9.85 -21.80 -2.77
C LEU A 99 -10.81 -21.86 -1.58
N LYS A 100 -11.91 -21.09 -1.62
CA LYS A 100 -12.86 -20.92 -0.52
C LYS A 100 -13.34 -22.24 0.08
N ALA A 101 -13.65 -23.23 -0.75
CA ALA A 101 -14.11 -24.54 -0.27
C ALA A 101 -13.04 -25.26 0.57
N GLN A 102 -11.77 -25.17 0.18
CA GLN A 102 -10.66 -25.80 0.91
C GLN A 102 -10.43 -25.12 2.27
N TYR A 103 -10.52 -23.79 2.30
CA TYR A 103 -10.39 -23.02 3.55
C TYR A 103 -11.50 -23.35 4.54
N ALA A 104 -12.75 -23.46 4.06
CA ALA A 104 -13.89 -23.80 4.90
C ALA A 104 -13.87 -25.26 5.39
N GLU A 105 -13.48 -26.21 4.55
CA GLU A 105 -13.44 -27.64 4.91
C GLU A 105 -12.36 -27.95 5.96
N LYS A 106 -11.20 -27.29 5.85
CA LYS A 106 -10.01 -27.56 6.68
C LYS A 106 -9.81 -26.57 7.83
N ASN A 107 -10.78 -25.66 8.05
CA ASN A 107 -10.67 -24.54 9.00
C ASN A 107 -9.30 -23.84 8.88
N MET A 108 -8.94 -23.48 7.64
CA MET A 108 -7.64 -22.87 7.38
C MET A 108 -7.67 -21.39 7.69
N ASP A 109 -6.61 -20.94 8.34
CA ASP A 109 -6.24 -19.56 8.47
C ASP A 109 -4.88 -19.30 7.82
N SER A 110 -4.71 -18.12 7.24
CA SER A 110 -3.47 -17.68 6.63
C SER A 110 -3.03 -16.33 7.19
N GLU A 111 -1.76 -16.28 7.60
CA GLU A 111 -1.09 -15.08 8.08
C GLU A 111 0.11 -14.78 7.18
N VAL A 112 0.31 -13.49 6.87
CA VAL A 112 1.30 -13.07 5.87
C VAL A 112 2.36 -12.18 6.50
N SER A 113 3.61 -12.59 6.32
CA SER A 113 4.80 -11.84 6.69
C SER A 113 5.56 -11.40 5.44
N VAL A 114 5.53 -10.10 5.14
CA VAL A 114 6.31 -9.55 4.02
C VAL A 114 7.79 -9.54 4.39
N LYS A 115 8.63 -10.25 3.61
CA LYS A 115 10.07 -10.36 3.85
C LYS A 115 10.86 -9.29 3.10
N SER A 116 10.47 -8.98 1.87
CA SER A 116 11.13 -7.95 1.08
C SER A 116 10.20 -7.32 0.05
N ILE A 117 10.46 -6.04 -0.23
CA ILE A 117 9.78 -5.27 -1.26
C ILE A 117 10.85 -4.63 -2.14
N ASN A 118 10.76 -4.84 -3.46
CA ASN A 118 11.56 -4.15 -4.45
C ASN A 118 10.64 -3.36 -5.38
N ALA A 119 10.48 -2.07 -5.10
CA ALA A 119 9.65 -1.17 -5.89
C ALA A 119 10.49 -0.38 -6.89
N GLN A 120 10.04 -0.36 -8.15
CA GLN A 120 10.67 0.40 -9.22
C GLN A 120 9.61 1.21 -9.99
N PRO A 121 9.87 2.50 -10.25
CA PRO A 121 9.02 3.27 -11.13
C PRO A 121 9.10 2.70 -12.54
N ILE A 122 7.95 2.58 -13.19
CA ILE A 122 7.81 2.20 -14.59
C ILE A 122 7.18 3.35 -15.38
N ALA A 123 7.20 3.26 -16.70
CA ALA A 123 6.65 4.32 -17.55
C ALA A 123 5.19 4.67 -17.19
N LYS A 124 4.79 5.92 -17.45
CA LYS A 124 3.43 6.46 -17.24
C LYS A 124 3.05 6.70 -15.76
N GLY A 125 4.01 6.99 -14.90
CA GLY A 125 3.73 7.33 -13.49
C GLY A 125 3.17 6.15 -12.69
N LYS A 126 3.58 4.94 -13.06
CA LYS A 126 3.22 3.70 -12.39
C LYS A 126 4.43 3.16 -11.65
N ILE A 127 4.19 2.28 -10.68
CA ILE A 127 5.20 1.56 -9.92
C ILE A 127 4.94 0.08 -10.12
N LYS A 128 6.01 -0.67 -10.36
CA LYS A 128 5.99 -2.13 -10.23
C LYS A 128 6.78 -2.50 -8.98
N ALA A 129 6.12 -3.20 -8.06
CA ALA A 129 6.71 -3.67 -6.82
C ALA A 129 6.73 -5.19 -6.81
N ARG A 130 7.91 -5.77 -6.64
CA ARG A 130 8.07 -7.20 -6.38
C ARG A 130 8.09 -7.43 -4.88
N VAL A 131 7.20 -8.29 -4.41
CA VAL A 131 7.03 -8.63 -2.99
C VAL A 131 7.40 -10.07 -2.81
N VAL A 132 8.27 -10.35 -1.84
CA VAL A 132 8.48 -11.71 -1.33
C VAL A 132 7.83 -11.77 0.03
N ALA A 133 6.83 -12.65 0.18
CA ALA A 133 6.08 -12.84 1.40
C ALA A 133 6.11 -14.30 1.83
N GLU A 134 6.18 -14.53 3.13
CA GLU A 134 5.96 -15.83 3.73
C GLU A 134 4.50 -15.89 4.19
N VAL A 135 3.78 -16.90 3.72
CA VAL A 135 2.40 -17.19 4.10
C VAL A 135 2.43 -18.41 5.00
N VAL A 136 2.03 -18.23 6.24
CA VAL A 136 1.88 -19.34 7.19
C VAL A 136 0.44 -19.80 7.12
N LEU A 137 0.23 -21.04 6.71
CA LEU A 137 -1.07 -21.69 6.72
C LEU A 137 -1.22 -22.48 8.01
N ASP A 138 -2.18 -22.08 8.84
CA ASP A 138 -2.60 -22.81 10.03
C ASP A 138 -3.95 -23.48 9.74
N GLY A 139 -4.14 -24.72 10.17
CA GLY A 139 -5.43 -25.40 9.97
C GLY A 139 -5.46 -26.80 10.56
N ALA A 140 -6.53 -27.54 10.27
CA ALA A 140 -6.68 -28.92 10.71
C ALA A 140 -6.92 -29.86 9.52
N VAL A 141 -6.08 -30.88 9.38
CA VAL A 141 -6.30 -31.96 8.41
C VAL A 141 -6.36 -33.27 9.17
N ASN A 142 -7.48 -33.99 9.04
CA ASN A 142 -7.73 -35.25 9.75
C ASN A 142 -7.64 -35.14 11.29
N GLY A 143 -7.90 -33.95 11.85
CA GLY A 143 -7.84 -33.70 13.29
C GLY A 143 -6.46 -33.34 13.84
N GLU A 144 -5.43 -33.32 13.00
CA GLU A 144 -4.09 -32.84 13.38
C GLU A 144 -3.92 -31.37 12.96
N ALA A 145 -3.39 -30.55 13.87
CA ALA A 145 -3.05 -29.17 13.59
C ALA A 145 -1.81 -29.12 12.67
N ILE A 146 -1.94 -28.47 11.53
CA ILE A 146 -0.87 -28.26 10.56
C ILE A 146 -0.50 -26.78 10.55
N ARG A 147 0.81 -26.52 10.53
CA ARG A 147 1.39 -25.20 10.31
C ARG A 147 2.43 -25.30 9.20
N ASP A 148 2.11 -24.77 8.02
CA ASP A 148 2.96 -24.89 6.84
C ASP A 148 3.36 -23.50 6.30
N PRO A 149 4.65 -23.13 6.35
CA PRO A 149 5.13 -21.88 5.78
C PRO A 149 5.42 -22.02 4.28
N HIS A 150 4.79 -21.15 3.48
CA HIS A 150 5.02 -21.05 2.03
C HIS A 150 5.62 -19.71 1.66
N LEU A 151 6.67 -19.71 0.85
CA LEU A 151 7.23 -18.49 0.28
C LEU A 151 6.51 -18.18 -1.04
N ILE A 152 5.90 -17.00 -1.13
CA ILE A 152 5.17 -16.53 -2.31
C ILE A 152 5.80 -15.23 -2.81
N THR A 153 6.00 -15.14 -4.12
CA THR A 153 6.44 -13.91 -4.78
C THR A 153 5.32 -13.32 -5.60
N LEU A 154 5.04 -12.03 -5.38
CA LEU A 154 4.03 -11.25 -6.11
C LEU A 154 4.70 -10.11 -6.88
N ASP A 155 4.26 -9.89 -8.11
CA ASP A 155 4.47 -8.61 -8.80
C ASP A 155 3.18 -7.80 -8.69
N ILE A 156 3.26 -6.61 -8.10
CA ILE A 156 2.15 -5.68 -7.88
C ILE A 156 2.40 -4.40 -8.68
N THR A 157 1.43 -3.99 -9.51
CA THR A 157 1.52 -2.75 -10.28
C THR A 157 0.54 -1.71 -9.73
N MET A 158 1.08 -0.57 -9.30
CA MET A 158 0.30 0.53 -8.74
C MET A 158 0.43 1.78 -9.61
N GLY A 159 -0.58 2.64 -9.54
CA GLY A 159 -0.55 3.97 -10.13
C GLY A 159 -1.21 4.99 -9.21
N ARG A 160 -1.21 6.25 -9.62
CA ARG A 160 -1.96 7.29 -8.90
C ARG A 160 -3.44 6.94 -8.85
N ASN A 161 -4.04 7.13 -7.69
CA ASN A 161 -5.48 6.95 -7.50
C ASN A 161 -6.25 8.06 -8.27
N PRO A 162 -7.10 7.72 -9.24
CA PRO A 162 -7.90 8.70 -9.97
C PRO A 162 -8.95 9.38 -9.07
N ASP A 163 -9.39 8.73 -7.99
CA ASP A 163 -10.45 9.17 -7.09
C ASP A 163 -9.93 9.87 -5.81
N LEU A 164 -8.75 10.50 -5.90
CA LEU A 164 -8.14 11.28 -4.81
C LEU A 164 -9.11 12.28 -4.17
N GLY A 165 -10.03 12.86 -4.95
CA GLY A 165 -11.03 13.81 -4.47
C GLY A 165 -12.12 13.22 -3.57
N ARG A 166 -12.43 11.93 -3.71
CA ARG A 166 -13.50 11.24 -2.96
C ARG A 166 -12.97 10.58 -1.69
N ASN A 167 -11.78 9.98 -1.76
CA ASN A 167 -11.24 9.17 -0.65
C ASN A 167 -10.12 9.87 0.14
N LYS A 168 -9.53 10.97 -0.36
CA LYS A 168 -8.55 11.92 0.23
C LYS A 168 -7.33 11.38 1.01
N MET A 169 -7.24 10.09 1.31
CA MET A 169 -6.24 9.49 2.18
C MET A 169 -5.32 8.52 1.44
N TYR A 170 -5.73 8.07 0.25
CA TYR A 170 -5.11 6.93 -0.42
C TYR A 170 -4.51 7.32 -1.79
N PRO A 171 -3.21 7.63 -1.84
CA PRO A 171 -2.60 8.22 -3.03
C PRO A 171 -2.35 7.25 -4.19
N LEU A 172 -2.21 5.97 -3.91
CA LEU A 172 -1.92 4.93 -4.89
C LEU A 172 -3.06 3.92 -4.94
N ILE A 173 -3.25 3.31 -6.10
CA ILE A 173 -4.19 2.22 -6.32
C ILE A 173 -3.50 1.09 -7.08
N VAL A 174 -3.78 -0.15 -6.68
CA VAL A 174 -3.33 -1.37 -7.35
C VAL A 174 -4.16 -1.55 -8.61
N SER A 175 -3.47 -1.63 -9.74
CA SER A 175 -4.06 -1.78 -11.08
C SER A 175 -3.85 -3.15 -11.71
N ALA A 176 -2.92 -3.94 -11.18
CA ALA A 176 -2.72 -5.33 -11.55
C ALA A 176 -1.83 -6.02 -10.50
N TYR A 177 -1.99 -7.35 -10.37
CA TYR A 177 -1.02 -8.18 -9.65
C TYR A 177 -0.92 -9.56 -10.30
N SER A 178 0.22 -10.23 -10.08
CA SER A 178 0.47 -11.59 -10.55
C SER A 178 1.36 -12.37 -9.59
N TYR A 179 1.06 -13.65 -9.41
CA TYR A 179 1.95 -14.60 -8.76
C TYR A 179 3.09 -14.96 -9.70
N LEU A 180 4.33 -14.97 -9.20
CA LEU A 180 5.49 -15.41 -9.97
C LEU A 180 5.78 -16.89 -9.66
N SER A 181 6.01 -17.68 -10.70
CA SER A 181 6.55 -19.04 -10.56
C SER A 181 8.07 -19.01 -10.33
N ASP A 182 8.62 -20.12 -9.83
CA ASP A 182 10.06 -20.25 -9.56
C ASP A 182 10.92 -19.97 -10.81
N GLU A 183 10.44 -20.33 -12.01
CA GLU A 183 11.10 -20.03 -13.28
C GLU A 183 11.16 -18.52 -13.56
N GLN A 184 10.06 -17.80 -13.31
CA GLN A 184 9.99 -16.35 -13.52
C GLN A 184 10.82 -15.55 -12.50
N ILE A 185 11.03 -16.11 -11.31
CA ILE A 185 11.92 -15.54 -10.30
C ILE A 185 13.39 -15.63 -10.77
N ALA A 186 13.78 -16.75 -11.39
CA ALA A 186 15.12 -16.95 -11.91
C ALA A 186 15.46 -16.00 -13.08
N ASP A 187 14.53 -15.80 -14.01
CA ASP A 187 14.71 -14.91 -15.16
C ASP A 187 14.83 -13.44 -14.74
N GLY A 188 14.04 -12.99 -13.76
CA GLY A 188 14.11 -11.62 -13.24
C GLY A 188 15.40 -11.30 -12.46
N LEU A 189 16.18 -12.32 -12.06
CA LEU A 189 17.51 -12.14 -11.46
C LEU A 189 18.62 -12.09 -12.53
N ALA A 190 18.39 -12.70 -13.69
CA ALA A 190 19.35 -12.71 -14.80
C ALA A 190 19.43 -11.35 -15.51
N GLU A 191 18.33 -10.60 -15.60
CA GLU A 191 18.30 -9.24 -16.19
C GLU A 191 19.02 -8.17 -15.34
N LYS A 192 19.47 -8.51 -14.12
CA LYS A 192 20.22 -7.61 -13.22
C LYS A 192 21.75 -7.79 -13.26
N LYS A 193 22.30 -8.58 -14.19
CA LYS A 193 23.75 -8.69 -14.44
C LYS A 193 24.15 -7.95 -15.71
#